data_AF-A0A257LAJ8-F1
#
_entry.id   AF-A0A257LAJ8-F1
#
_cell.length_a   1.000
_cell.length_b   1.000
_cell.length_c   1.000
_cell.angle_alpha   90.00
_cell.angle_beta   90.00
_cell.angle_gamma   90.00
#
_symmetry.space_group_name_H-M   'P 1'
#
loop_
_entity.id
_entity.type
_entity.pdbx_description
1 polymer ?
#
loop_
_entity_poly.entity_id
_entity_poly.type
_entity_poly.pdbx_seq_one_letter_code
_entity_poly.pdbx_strand_id
1 'polypeptide(L)'
;MDNIAFNKKYKEFILTHDGANFFCYNNRKNSKDYIEKNILPTLSPDIKVIYLEGRTPKSDYEQSFISKVLYSIKDQKGFPYLLKISEGQVIDKSINHDFYNTMNQNKDLEQLSKKIATFYETAGK
;
A
#
# COMPACT_ATOMS: atom_id res chain seq x y z
N MET A 1 24.43 7.82 10.41
CA MET A 1 24.11 7.71 11.84
C MET A 1 22.62 7.48 11.94
N ASP A 2 22.22 6.29 12.38
CA ASP A 2 20.82 6.01 12.64
C ASP A 2 20.32 6.89 13.79
N ASN A 3 19.24 7.63 13.56
CA ASN A 3 18.60 8.41 14.60
C ASN A 3 17.86 7.43 15.54
N ILE A 4 18.51 7.04 16.64
CA ILE A 4 18.00 6.06 17.61
C ILE A 4 16.58 6.41 18.09
N ALA A 5 16.32 7.70 18.33
CA ALA A 5 15.01 8.18 18.76
C ALA A 5 13.94 7.98 17.67
N PHE A 6 14.28 8.23 16.41
CA PHE A 6 13.40 7.94 15.28
C PHE A 6 13.12 6.44 15.17
N ASN A 7 14.14 5.58 15.22
CA ASN A 7 13.98 4.14 15.08
C ASN A 7 13.11 3.55 16.19
N LYS A 8 13.22 4.06 17.43
CA LYS A 8 12.35 3.67 18.54
C LYS A 8 10.89 4.02 18.26
N LYS A 9 10.61 5.28 17.87
CA LYS A 9 9.25 5.73 17.55
C LYS A 9 8.68 5.01 16.32
N TYR A 10 9.50 4.72 15.33
CA TYR A 10 9.10 3.95 14.16
C TYR A 10 8.72 2.51 14.56
N LYS A 11 9.50 1.87 15.44
CA LYS A 11 9.16 0.54 15.95
C LYS A 11 7.85 0.55 16.74
N GLU A 12 7.64 1.56 17.60
CA GLU A 12 6.37 1.76 18.31
C GLU A 12 5.20 1.98 17.33
N PHE A 13 5.41 2.76 16.27
CA PHE A 13 4.43 2.95 15.20
C PHE A 13 4.05 1.61 14.55
N ILE A 14 5.03 0.80 14.15
CA ILE A 14 4.78 -0.51 13.55
C ILE A 14 4.01 -1.44 14.50
N LEU A 15 4.40 -1.50 15.78
CA LEU A 15 3.72 -2.35 16.77
C LEU A 15 2.29 -1.88 17.08
N THR A 16 2.06 -0.56 17.13
CA THR A 16 0.75 0.02 17.43
C THR A 16 -0.25 -0.20 16.28
N HIS A 17 0.27 -0.35 15.06
CA HIS A 17 -0.54 -0.54 13.85
C HIS A 17 -0.47 -1.99 13.34
N ASP A 18 -0.14 -2.95 14.21
CA ASP A 18 -0.18 -4.35 13.84
C ASP A 18 -1.60 -4.78 13.43
N GLY A 19 -1.71 -5.51 12.32
CA GLY A 19 -2.98 -5.82 11.67
C GLY A 19 -3.49 -4.74 10.69
N ALA A 20 -2.84 -3.58 10.59
CA ALA A 20 -3.26 -2.53 9.66
C ALA A 20 -2.96 -2.90 8.21
N ASN A 21 -3.94 -2.66 7.33
CA ASN A 21 -3.87 -2.88 5.89
C ASN A 21 -3.82 -1.54 5.15
N PHE A 22 -2.94 -1.43 4.16
CA PHE A 22 -2.77 -0.22 3.36
C PHE A 22 -2.80 -0.51 1.87
N PHE A 23 -3.53 0.31 1.13
CA PHE A 23 -3.47 0.39 -0.32
C PHE A 23 -2.72 1.67 -0.72
N CYS A 24 -1.63 1.52 -1.47
CA CYS A 24 -0.75 2.62 -1.83
C CYS A 24 -0.74 2.84 -3.33
N TYR A 25 -0.93 4.08 -3.77
CA TYR A 25 -0.86 4.48 -5.18
C TYR A 25 -0.21 5.86 -5.33
N ASN A 26 0.12 6.26 -6.56
CA ASN A 26 0.82 7.51 -6.82
C ASN A 26 0.07 8.42 -7.79
N ASN A 27 0.63 9.61 -8.03
CA ASN A 27 0.04 10.66 -8.85
C ASN A 27 0.17 10.47 -10.38
N ARG A 28 0.47 9.25 -10.88
CA ARG A 28 0.49 9.00 -12.32
C ARG A 28 -0.94 9.11 -12.88
N LYS A 29 -1.23 10.21 -13.59
CA LYS A 29 -2.58 10.66 -13.99
C LYS A 29 -3.57 9.54 -14.36
N ASN A 30 -3.33 8.80 -15.44
CA ASN A 30 -4.27 7.75 -15.89
C ASN A 30 -4.45 6.63 -14.85
N SER A 31 -3.39 6.27 -14.13
CA SER A 31 -3.45 5.26 -13.08
C SER A 31 -4.26 5.77 -11.88
N LYS A 32 -4.05 7.02 -11.47
CA LYS A 32 -4.77 7.66 -10.36
C LYS A 32 -6.27 7.68 -10.63
N ASP A 33 -6.67 8.22 -11.78
CA ASP A 33 -8.08 8.37 -12.13
C ASP A 33 -8.79 7.00 -12.19
N TYR A 34 -8.11 5.98 -12.72
CA TYR A 34 -8.64 4.62 -12.76
C TYR A 34 -8.80 4.01 -11.36
N ILE A 35 -7.79 4.18 -10.49
CA ILE A 35 -7.81 3.65 -9.12
C ILE A 35 -8.94 4.28 -8.31
N GLU A 36 -9.04 5.61 -8.33
CA GLU A 36 -10.04 6.36 -7.57
C GLU A 36 -11.47 6.02 -8.02
N LYS A 37 -11.67 5.78 -9.32
CA LYS A 37 -12.98 5.45 -9.88
C LYS A 37 -13.39 3.99 -9.70
N ASN A 38 -12.44 3.05 -9.82
CA ASN A 38 -12.78 1.63 -9.99
C ASN A 38 -12.25 0.70 -8.88
N ILE A 39 -11.19 1.10 -8.16
CA ILE A 39 -10.55 0.25 -7.14
C ILE A 39 -10.90 0.74 -5.74
N LEU A 40 -10.69 2.01 -5.42
CA LEU A 40 -10.97 2.52 -4.06
C LEU A 40 -12.41 2.25 -3.59
N PRO A 41 -13.46 2.37 -4.44
CA PRO A 41 -14.83 2.08 -4.02
C PRO A 41 -15.10 0.59 -3.69
N THR A 42 -14.22 -0.33 -4.12
CA THR A 42 -14.37 -1.77 -3.89
C THR A 42 -13.54 -2.26 -2.71
N LEU A 43 -12.68 -1.41 -2.14
CA LEU A 43 -11.88 -1.75 -0.97
C LEU A 43 -12.77 -1.80 0.28
N SER A 44 -12.46 -2.73 1.19
CA SER A 44 -13.00 -2.71 2.54
C SER A 44 -12.67 -1.37 3.22
N PRO A 45 -13.61 -0.78 4.00
CA PRO A 45 -13.37 0.48 4.73
C PRO A 45 -12.21 0.40 5.73
N ASP A 46 -11.80 -0.80 6.13
CA ASP A 46 -10.66 -1.02 7.03
C ASP A 46 -9.30 -0.87 6.33
N ILE A 47 -9.28 -0.90 4.99
CA ILE A 47 -8.08 -0.70 4.21
C ILE A 47 -7.78 0.81 4.14
N LYS A 48 -6.66 1.19 4.72
CA LYS A 48 -6.19 2.58 4.77
C LYS A 48 -5.54 2.95 3.46
N VAL A 49 -5.70 4.19 3.03
CA VAL A 49 -5.19 4.66 1.75
C VAL A 49 -3.97 5.56 1.95
N ILE A 50 -2.89 5.26 1.23
CA ILE A 50 -1.69 6.12 1.17
C ILE A 50 -1.54 6.61 -0.27
N TYR A 51 -1.74 7.90 -0.48
CA TYR A 51 -1.55 8.52 -1.78
C TYR A 51 -0.18 9.19 -1.86
N LEU A 52 0.63 8.83 -2.86
CA LEU A 52 1.95 9.43 -3.09
C LEU A 52 1.85 10.56 -4.12
N GLU A 53 1.92 11.79 -3.65
CA GLU A 53 2.01 12.98 -4.49
C GLU A 53 3.49 13.31 -4.77
N GLY A 54 3.98 12.90 -5.92
CA GLY A 54 5.40 12.96 -6.25
C GLY A 54 6.20 12.04 -5.32
N ARG A 55 6.93 12.62 -4.36
CA ARG A 55 7.69 11.88 -3.32
C ARG A 55 7.07 12.03 -1.93
N THR A 56 5.93 12.70 -1.82
CA THR A 56 5.32 13.05 -0.54
C THR A 56 4.12 12.14 -0.28
N PRO A 57 4.17 11.23 0.72
CA PRO A 57 3.00 10.45 1.09
C PRO A 57 1.96 11.34 1.77
N LYS A 58 0.70 11.16 1.39
CA LYS A 58 -0.49 11.80 1.93
C LYS A 58 -1.35 10.74 2.58
N SER A 59 -1.55 10.87 3.90
CA SER A 59 -2.32 9.97 4.75
C SER A 59 -2.55 10.62 6.12
N ASP A 60 -3.35 9.98 6.98
CA ASP A 60 -3.58 10.42 8.36
C ASP A 60 -2.41 10.11 9.31
N TYR A 61 -1.36 9.46 8.81
CA TYR A 61 -0.19 9.05 9.58
C TYR A 61 0.98 10.03 9.45
N GLU A 62 1.91 9.94 10.41
CA GLU A 62 3.14 10.72 10.41
C GLU A 62 3.96 10.43 9.14
N GLN A 63 4.25 11.50 8.39
CA GLN A 63 4.79 11.41 7.03
C GLN A 63 6.14 10.67 7.00
N SER A 64 6.99 10.86 8.01
CA SER A 64 8.32 10.25 8.02
C SER A 64 8.28 8.75 8.30
N PHE A 65 7.34 8.25 9.09
CA PHE A 65 7.08 6.81 9.24
C PHE A 65 6.54 6.19 7.97
N ILE A 66 5.55 6.81 7.31
CA ILE A 66 5.04 6.30 6.03
C ILE A 66 6.13 6.31 4.96
N SER A 67 6.94 7.38 4.92
CA SER A 67 8.09 7.42 4.02
C SER A 67 9.03 6.25 4.29
N LYS A 68 9.34 5.95 5.56
CA LYS A 68 10.19 4.80 5.92
C LYS A 68 9.58 3.46 5.48
N VAL A 69 8.27 3.27 5.65
CA VAL A 69 7.54 2.08 5.15
C VAL A 69 7.71 1.96 3.64
N LEU A 70 7.41 3.01 2.88
CA LEU A 70 7.49 3.01 1.41
C LEU A 70 8.93 2.77 0.90
N TYR A 71 9.94 3.35 1.58
CA TYR A 71 11.34 3.10 1.27
C TYR A 71 11.80 1.67 1.59
N SER A 72 11.06 0.94 2.44
CA SER A 72 11.40 -0.42 2.87
C SER A 72 10.74 -1.52 2.03
N ILE A 73 9.90 -1.16 1.05
CA ILE A 73 9.22 -2.10 0.15
C ILE A 73 10.26 -3.00 -0.55
N LYS A 74 10.06 -4.31 -0.43
CA LYS A 74 10.92 -5.33 -1.02
C LYS A 74 10.56 -5.63 -2.47
N ASP A 75 9.27 -5.66 -2.80
CA ASP A 75 8.78 -5.98 -4.14
C ASP A 75 8.82 -4.75 -5.07
N GLN A 76 10.02 -4.27 -5.43
CA GLN A 76 10.24 -3.00 -6.15
C GLN A 76 9.78 -2.99 -7.64
N LYS A 77 8.62 -3.56 -7.96
CA LYS A 77 8.03 -3.61 -9.30
C LYS A 77 7.14 -2.40 -9.65
N GLY A 78 6.97 -1.47 -8.71
CA GLY A 78 6.24 -0.22 -8.92
C GLY A 78 4.83 -0.20 -8.34
N PHE A 79 4.22 0.98 -8.32
CA PHE A 79 2.86 1.19 -7.83
C PHE A 79 1.80 0.62 -8.81
N PRO A 80 0.62 0.20 -8.32
CA PRO A 80 0.18 0.25 -6.91
C PRO A 80 0.79 -0.85 -6.02
N TYR A 81 0.85 -0.58 -4.73
CA TYR A 81 1.31 -1.52 -3.71
C TYR A 81 0.19 -1.86 -2.72
N LEU A 82 0.16 -3.13 -2.34
CA LEU A 82 -0.59 -3.62 -1.18
C LEU A 82 0.41 -3.80 -0.04
N LEU A 83 0.12 -3.20 1.11
CA LEU A 83 0.93 -3.36 2.31
C LEU A 83 0.05 -3.84 3.46
N LYS A 84 0.61 -4.62 4.36
CA LYS A 84 0.01 -4.89 5.67
C LYS A 84 1.08 -4.99 6.74
N ILE A 85 0.73 -4.61 7.96
CA ILE A 85 1.57 -4.82 9.12
C ILE A 85 1.07 -6.07 9.82
N SER A 86 1.96 -7.04 10.03
CA SER A 86 1.65 -8.31 10.69
C SER A 86 2.85 -8.74 11.52
N GLU A 87 2.61 -9.07 12.78
CA GLU A 87 3.64 -9.49 13.74
C GLU A 87 4.82 -8.49 13.82
N GLY A 88 4.50 -7.20 13.76
CA GLY A 88 5.48 -6.13 13.80
C GLY A 88 6.35 -6.02 12.55
N GLN A 89 5.94 -6.62 11.43
CA GLN A 89 6.63 -6.55 10.14
C GLN A 89 5.74 -5.97 9.05
N VAL A 90 6.34 -5.21 8.14
CA VAL A 90 5.67 -4.77 6.91
C VAL A 90 5.79 -5.89 5.87
N ILE A 91 4.65 -6.37 5.40
CA ILE A 91 4.52 -7.28 4.27
C ILE A 91 4.04 -6.44 3.08
N ASP A 92 4.76 -6.51 1.97
CA ASP A 92 4.48 -5.72 0.78
C ASP A 92 4.31 -6.60 -0.47
N LYS A 93 3.49 -6.11 -1.40
CA LYS A 93 3.31 -6.71 -2.73
C LYS A 93 2.95 -5.64 -3.74
N SER A 94 3.70 -5.60 -4.84
CA SER A 94 3.31 -4.84 -6.02
C SER A 94 2.19 -5.57 -6.76
N ILE A 95 1.17 -4.83 -7.14
CA ILE A 95 0.15 -5.28 -8.11
C ILE A 95 0.30 -4.55 -9.45
N ASN A 96 1.43 -3.89 -9.70
CA ASN A 96 1.66 -3.09 -10.90
C ASN A 96 1.31 -3.83 -12.18
N HIS A 97 1.85 -5.02 -12.39
CA HIS A 97 1.62 -5.80 -13.60
C HIS A 97 0.14 -6.16 -13.79
N ASP A 98 -0.51 -6.65 -12.73
CA ASP A 98 -1.93 -7.00 -12.77
C ASP A 98 -2.81 -5.76 -13.01
N PHE A 99 -2.49 -4.66 -12.33
CA PHE A 99 -3.16 -3.37 -12.48
C PHE A 99 -3.09 -2.84 -13.92
N TYR A 100 -1.90 -2.76 -14.51
CA TYR A 100 -1.75 -2.24 -15.88
C TYR A 100 -2.34 -3.18 -16.93
N ASN A 101 -2.37 -4.49 -16.67
CA ASN A 101 -3.08 -5.44 -17.50
C ASN A 101 -4.59 -5.20 -17.46
N THR A 102 -5.19 -5.03 -16.28
CA THR A 102 -6.62 -4.67 -16.13
C THR A 102 -6.94 -3.34 -16.79
N MET A 103 -6.17 -2.29 -16.47
CA MET A 103 -6.42 -0.93 -16.96
C MET A 103 -6.24 -0.79 -18.49
N ASN A 104 -5.19 -1.37 -19.07
CA ASN A 104 -4.87 -1.16 -20.49
C ASN A 104 -5.49 -2.21 -21.43
N GLN A 105 -5.70 -3.44 -20.94
CA GLN A 105 -6.16 -4.56 -21.79
C GLN A 105 -7.64 -4.88 -21.54
N ASN A 106 -8.34 -4.04 -20.78
CA ASN A 106 -9.73 -4.23 -20.36
C ASN A 106 -9.96 -5.64 -19.76
N LYS A 107 -8.93 -6.16 -19.08
CA LYS A 107 -8.99 -7.43 -18.38
C LYS A 107 -9.87 -7.30 -17.14
N ASP A 108 -10.28 -8.45 -16.64
CA ASP A 108 -11.28 -8.56 -15.59
C ASP A 108 -10.88 -7.83 -14.29
N LEU A 109 -11.65 -6.79 -13.94
CA LEU A 109 -11.52 -6.03 -12.69
C LEU A 109 -11.88 -6.88 -11.46
N GLU A 110 -12.77 -7.86 -11.62
CA GLU A 110 -13.14 -8.80 -10.55
C GLU A 110 -11.92 -9.64 -10.15
N GLN A 111 -11.16 -10.12 -11.14
CA GLN A 111 -9.93 -10.86 -10.88
C GLN A 111 -8.89 -10.02 -10.14
N LEU A 112 -8.71 -8.75 -10.51
CA LEU A 112 -7.82 -7.83 -9.80
C LEU A 112 -8.31 -7.60 -8.35
N SER A 113 -9.61 -7.35 -8.18
CA SER A 113 -10.23 -7.12 -6.87
C SER A 113 -10.08 -8.34 -5.95
N LYS A 114 -10.26 -9.55 -6.49
CA LYS A 114 -10.06 -10.79 -5.75
C LYS A 114 -8.61 -10.96 -5.30
N LYS A 115 -7.63 -10.64 -6.15
CA LYS A 115 -6.20 -10.65 -5.76
C LYS A 115 -5.89 -9.67 -4.63
N ILE A 116 -6.50 -8.48 -4.68
CA ILE A 116 -6.38 -7.47 -3.62
C ILE A 116 -6.96 -8.02 -2.31
N ALA A 117 -8.19 -8.53 -2.33
CA ALA A 117 -8.85 -9.10 -1.16
C ALA A 117 -8.05 -10.27 -0.55
N THR A 118 -7.62 -11.23 -1.37
CA THR A 118 -6.82 -12.38 -0.91
C THR A 118 -5.53 -11.96 -0.20
N PHE A 119 -4.86 -10.89 -0.65
CA PHE A 119 -3.66 -10.40 0.01
C PHE A 119 -3.93 -9.96 1.46
N TYR A 120 -5.05 -9.27 1.70
CA TYR A 120 -5.44 -8.77 3.01
C TYR A 120 -6.07 -9.84 3.91
N GLU A 121 -6.72 -10.85 3.34
CA GLU A 121 -7.32 -11.97 4.09
C GLU A 121 -6.29 -13.00 4.58
N THR A 122 -5.17 -13.15 3.87
CA THR A 122 -4.14 -14.12 4.26
C THR A 122 -3.44 -13.63 5.53
N ALA A 123 -3.41 -14.42 6.61
CA ALA A 123 -2.55 -14.11 7.76
C ALA A 123 -1.07 -14.04 7.32
N GLY A 124 -0.27 -13.15 7.90
CA GLY A 124 1.19 -13.19 7.71
C GLY A 124 1.68 -14.61 8.01
N LYS A 125 2.42 -15.22 7.08
CA LYS A 125 3.06 -16.51 7.29
C LYS A 125 4.46 -16.31 7.85
#